data_AF-A0A4Y8SU01-F1
#
_entry.id   AF-A0A4Y8SU01-F1
#
_cell.length_a   1.000
_cell.length_b   1.000
_cell.length_c   1.000
_cell.angle_alpha   90.00
_cell.angle_beta   90.00
_cell.angle_gamma   90.00
#
_symmetry.space_group_name_H-M   'P 1'
#
loop_
_entity.id
_entity.type
_entity.pdbx_description
1 polymer ?
#
loop_
_entity_poly.entity_id
_entity_poly.type
_entity_poly.pdbx_seq_one_letter_code
_entity_poly.pdbx_strand_id
1 'polypeptide(L)'
;MSTKRSFWVTGASQGLGLAMVEQLLDQGHQVAASGRDSQELDALGKRHGASLLRLPGLLTEASQAAAIDQQLLDKWGALDGLIINAGACDYLPDDTTLGNLFERIVQSNMSATESALNCALSALRKGKQPQVMVIFNRYSALQLYNPTQPPSGVNSLPQGVREQRQPLLDRGIDLTVVAPPALSVSLPPEAWTAQSAAAVLIAELEQRDPELMLEALGMNNLWPLPEHVR
;
A
#
# COMPACT_ATOMS: atom_id res chain seq x y z
N MET A 1 -8.58 25.03 4.92
CA MET A 1 -7.59 24.71 3.88
C MET A 1 -6.78 23.54 4.39
N SER A 2 -6.89 22.37 3.78
CA SER A 2 -6.07 21.21 4.17
C SER A 2 -4.60 21.57 3.99
N THR A 3 -3.80 21.35 5.02
CA THR A 3 -2.35 21.54 4.96
C THR A 3 -1.74 20.53 3.99
N LYS A 4 -0.84 20.99 3.12
CA LYS A 4 -0.05 20.11 2.25
C LYS A 4 0.72 19.07 3.08
N ARG A 5 0.55 17.79 2.75
CA ARG A 5 1.20 16.62 3.38
C ARG A 5 2.02 15.83 2.36
N SER A 6 2.95 15.01 2.83
CA SER A 6 3.73 14.07 2.01
C SER A 6 3.30 12.62 2.24
N PHE A 7 3.05 11.89 1.15
CA PHE A 7 2.63 10.49 1.18
C PHE A 7 3.58 9.62 0.35
N TRP A 8 3.76 8.36 0.73
CA TRP A 8 4.36 7.34 -0.10
C TRP A 8 3.33 6.24 -0.36
N VAL A 9 3.05 5.97 -1.62
CA VAL A 9 2.13 4.91 -2.06
C VAL A 9 2.92 3.80 -2.74
N THR A 10 2.79 2.57 -2.27
CA THR A 10 3.33 1.36 -2.93
C THR A 10 2.29 0.74 -3.86
N GLY A 11 2.71 -0.12 -4.80
CA GLY A 11 1.79 -0.74 -5.75
C GLY A 11 1.03 0.28 -6.60
N ALA A 12 1.72 1.35 -7.01
CA ALA A 12 1.12 2.56 -7.54
C ALA A 12 1.02 2.61 -9.07
N SER A 13 1.44 1.55 -9.78
CA SER A 13 1.51 1.60 -11.26
C SER A 13 0.15 1.48 -11.94
N GLN A 14 -0.86 0.97 -11.24
CA GLN A 14 -2.20 0.71 -11.78
C GLN A 14 -3.25 0.60 -10.66
N GLY A 15 -4.53 0.50 -11.06
CA GLY A 15 -5.63 0.18 -10.14
C GLY A 15 -5.76 1.16 -8.97
N LEU A 16 -6.04 0.63 -7.78
CA LEU A 16 -6.26 1.41 -6.56
C LEU A 16 -5.05 2.28 -6.17
N GLY A 17 -3.84 1.76 -6.30
CA GLY A 17 -2.62 2.49 -5.94
C GLY A 17 -2.41 3.73 -6.82
N LEU A 18 -2.57 3.57 -8.14
CA LEU A 18 -2.52 4.69 -9.08
C LEU A 18 -3.61 5.74 -8.79
N ALA A 19 -4.84 5.28 -8.55
CA ALA A 19 -5.96 6.17 -8.23
C ALA A 19 -5.71 6.97 -6.93
N MET A 20 -5.09 6.35 -5.92
CA MET A 20 -4.68 7.08 -4.70
C MET A 20 -3.60 8.12 -4.99
N VAL A 21 -2.60 7.80 -5.82
CA VAL A 21 -1.57 8.78 -6.22
C VAL A 21 -2.20 9.98 -6.92
N GLU A 22 -3.06 9.75 -7.90
CA GLU A 22 -3.74 10.81 -8.65
C GLU A 22 -4.56 11.71 -7.71
N GLN A 23 -5.39 11.14 -6.85
CA GLN A 23 -6.26 11.92 -5.97
C GLN A 23 -5.50 12.71 -4.90
N LEU A 24 -4.46 12.12 -4.29
CA LEU A 24 -3.61 12.85 -3.33
C LEU A 24 -2.91 14.02 -4.01
N LEU A 25 -2.41 13.84 -5.24
CA LEU A 25 -1.79 14.92 -6.03
C LEU A 25 -2.80 16.01 -6.41
N ASP A 26 -4.01 15.64 -6.83
CA ASP A 26 -5.10 16.58 -7.15
C ASP A 26 -5.57 17.37 -5.93
N GLN A 27 -5.46 16.81 -4.72
CA GLN A 27 -5.68 17.51 -3.45
C GLN A 27 -4.51 18.41 -3.03
N GLY A 28 -3.43 18.47 -3.82
CA GLY A 28 -2.28 19.35 -3.60
C GLY A 28 -1.20 18.78 -2.67
N HIS A 29 -1.27 17.48 -2.34
CA HIS A 29 -0.27 16.79 -1.57
C HIS A 29 0.98 16.45 -2.39
N GLN A 30 2.03 16.00 -1.70
CA GLN A 30 3.23 15.45 -2.33
C GLN A 30 3.16 13.94 -2.23
N VAL A 31 3.47 13.25 -3.31
CA VAL A 31 3.30 11.80 -3.39
C VAL A 31 4.54 11.16 -3.95
N ALA A 32 5.09 10.19 -3.23
CA ALA A 32 6.08 9.27 -3.74
C ALA A 32 5.33 8.03 -4.21
N ALA A 33 5.64 7.54 -5.41
CA ALA A 33 4.95 6.40 -6.00
C ALA A 33 5.97 5.31 -6.31
N SER A 34 5.82 4.16 -5.66
CA SER A 34 6.56 2.94 -5.96
C SER A 34 5.68 1.98 -6.77
N GLY A 35 6.19 1.54 -7.91
CA GLY A 35 5.56 0.56 -8.79
C GLY A 35 6.46 0.28 -9.98
N ARG A 36 6.00 -0.56 -10.91
CA ARG A 36 6.65 -0.73 -12.21
C ARG A 36 6.55 0.53 -13.05
N ASP A 37 7.26 0.53 -14.18
CA ASP A 37 7.10 1.55 -15.20
C ASP A 37 5.63 1.61 -15.65
N SER A 38 5.09 2.81 -15.72
CA SER A 38 3.68 3.09 -16.01
C SER A 38 3.58 4.42 -16.72
N GLN A 39 2.91 4.41 -17.88
CA GLN A 39 2.67 5.61 -18.68
C GLN A 39 1.73 6.58 -17.95
N GLU A 40 0.82 6.05 -17.13
CA GLU A 40 -0.11 6.81 -16.33
C GLU A 40 0.64 7.60 -15.24
N LEU A 41 1.56 6.94 -14.51
CA LEU A 41 2.41 7.65 -13.55
C LEU A 41 3.33 8.68 -14.24
N ASP A 42 3.77 8.43 -15.48
CA ASP A 42 4.54 9.40 -16.27
C ASP A 42 3.69 10.62 -16.65
N ALA A 43 2.43 10.39 -17.04
CA ALA A 43 1.47 11.45 -17.34
C ALA A 43 1.18 12.29 -16.08
N LEU A 44 0.99 11.66 -14.92
CA LEU A 44 0.85 12.36 -13.64
C LEU A 44 2.12 13.17 -13.30
N GLY A 45 3.30 12.62 -13.58
CA GLY A 45 4.57 13.34 -13.41
C GLY A 45 4.65 14.61 -14.25
N LYS A 46 4.20 14.55 -15.52
CA LYS A 46 4.12 15.73 -16.39
C LYS A 46 3.12 16.77 -15.88
N ARG A 47 1.98 16.33 -15.32
CA ARG A 47 0.90 17.20 -14.82
C ARG A 47 1.24 17.86 -13.49
N HIS A 48 1.83 17.12 -12.54
CA HIS A 48 2.07 17.58 -11.16
C HIS A 48 3.53 17.94 -10.84
N GLY A 49 4.45 17.66 -11.76
CA GLY A 49 5.86 18.04 -11.67
C GLY A 49 6.52 17.54 -10.38
N ALA A 50 7.15 18.46 -9.65
CA ALA A 50 7.93 18.14 -8.45
C ALA A 50 7.10 17.60 -7.26
N SER A 51 5.78 17.61 -7.34
CA SER A 51 4.90 17.02 -6.32
C SER A 51 4.83 15.50 -6.42
N LEU A 52 5.19 14.89 -7.56
CA LEU A 52 5.34 13.45 -7.71
C LEU A 52 6.82 13.06 -7.69
N LEU A 53 7.18 12.12 -6.81
CA LEU A 53 8.48 11.46 -6.80
C LEU A 53 8.29 10.00 -7.25
N ARG A 54 8.99 9.57 -8.29
CA ARG A 54 8.99 8.16 -8.70
C ARG A 54 10.06 7.41 -7.92
N LEU A 55 9.66 6.34 -7.27
CA LEU A 55 10.53 5.44 -6.54
C LEU A 55 10.52 4.06 -7.20
N PRO A 56 11.59 3.26 -7.04
CA PRO A 56 11.62 1.89 -7.54
C PRO A 56 10.42 1.07 -7.03
N GLY A 57 9.95 0.17 -7.91
CA GLY A 57 8.87 -0.77 -7.60
C GLY A 57 9.29 -1.79 -6.56
N LEU A 58 10.35 -2.57 -6.80
CA LEU A 58 10.78 -3.65 -5.90
C LEU A 58 11.49 -3.10 -4.64
N LEU A 59 11.11 -3.62 -3.47
CA LEU A 59 11.71 -3.34 -2.15
C LEU A 59 12.32 -4.62 -1.54
N THR A 60 12.80 -5.54 -2.36
CA THR A 60 13.30 -6.83 -1.86
C THR A 60 14.73 -6.77 -1.36
N GLU A 61 15.45 -5.67 -1.66
CA GLU A 61 16.87 -5.49 -1.30
C GLU A 61 17.07 -4.35 -0.29
N ALA A 62 17.88 -4.59 0.73
CA ALA A 62 18.18 -3.61 1.79
C ALA A 62 18.84 -2.31 1.24
N SER A 63 19.62 -2.42 0.17
CA SER A 63 20.25 -1.26 -0.49
C SER A 63 19.23 -0.35 -1.16
N GLN A 64 18.15 -0.91 -1.74
CA GLN A 64 17.06 -0.15 -2.34
C GLN A 64 16.24 0.57 -1.28
N ALA A 65 16.00 -0.07 -0.13
CA ALA A 65 15.30 0.56 1.00
C ALA A 65 16.07 1.79 1.52
N ALA A 66 17.37 1.68 1.77
CA ALA A 66 18.17 2.82 2.23
C ALA A 66 18.16 3.99 1.21
N ALA A 67 18.23 3.68 -0.09
CA ALA A 67 18.17 4.69 -1.14
C ALA A 67 16.80 5.39 -1.22
N ILE A 68 15.71 4.69 -0.90
CA ILE A 68 14.36 5.27 -0.89
C ILE A 68 14.16 6.18 0.30
N ASP A 69 14.55 5.77 1.52
CA ASP A 69 14.48 6.64 2.70
C ASP A 69 15.28 7.93 2.46
N GLN A 70 16.49 7.81 1.89
CA GLN A 70 17.31 8.97 1.56
C GLN A 70 16.61 9.89 0.54
N GLN A 71 16.02 9.34 -0.53
CA GLN A 71 15.29 10.13 -1.52
C GLN A 71 14.06 10.85 -0.92
N LEU A 72 13.32 10.18 -0.04
CA LEU A 72 12.17 10.78 0.66
C LEU A 72 12.62 11.94 1.56
N LEU A 73 13.69 11.74 2.33
CA LEU A 73 14.28 12.75 3.20
C LEU A 73 14.88 13.92 2.41
N ASP A 74 15.59 13.66 1.32
CA ASP A 74 16.17 14.72 0.48
C ASP A 74 15.08 15.55 -0.20
N LYS A 75 13.98 14.90 -0.61
CA LYS A 75 12.91 15.58 -1.33
C LYS A 75 12.03 16.42 -0.42
N TRP A 76 11.62 15.88 0.74
CA TRP A 76 10.60 16.49 1.59
C TRP A 76 11.00 16.63 3.06
N GLY A 77 12.12 16.06 3.48
CA GLY A 77 12.61 16.09 4.87
C GLY A 77 11.84 15.19 5.84
N ALA A 78 10.63 14.79 5.48
CA ALA A 78 9.70 14.02 6.29
C ALA A 78 8.64 13.31 5.42
N LEU A 79 8.00 12.29 6.01
CA LEU A 79 6.85 11.61 5.44
C LEU A 79 5.66 11.69 6.41
N ASP A 80 4.50 12.14 5.95
CA ASP A 80 3.30 12.22 6.79
C ASP A 80 2.39 10.99 6.67
N GLY A 81 2.52 10.23 5.59
CA GLY A 81 1.72 9.03 5.37
C GLY A 81 2.45 7.98 4.53
N LEU A 82 2.36 6.73 4.94
CA LEU A 82 2.71 5.58 4.12
C LEU A 82 1.43 4.80 3.79
N ILE A 83 1.19 4.54 2.52
CA ILE A 83 0.07 3.72 2.06
C ILE A 83 0.64 2.50 1.34
N ILE A 84 0.52 1.34 1.98
CA ILE A 84 0.98 0.07 1.46
C ILE A 84 -0.18 -0.63 0.75
N ASN A 85 -0.17 -0.64 -0.57
CA ASN A 85 -1.17 -1.36 -1.36
C ASN A 85 -0.76 -2.84 -1.53
N ALA A 86 -0.90 -3.63 -0.47
CA ALA A 86 -0.44 -5.03 -0.36
C ALA A 86 -1.26 -6.03 -1.20
N GLY A 87 -1.93 -5.58 -2.27
CA GLY A 87 -2.58 -6.41 -3.29
C GLY A 87 -2.07 -6.13 -4.70
N ALA A 88 -1.22 -5.12 -4.90
CA ALA A 88 -0.65 -4.81 -6.20
C ALA A 88 0.39 -5.87 -6.57
N CYS A 89 0.10 -6.64 -7.62
CA CYS A 89 1.00 -7.67 -8.14
C CYS A 89 2.16 -7.08 -8.95
N ASP A 90 2.56 -5.84 -8.68
CA ASP A 90 3.58 -5.09 -9.43
C ASP A 90 5.00 -5.61 -9.20
N TYR A 91 5.15 -6.55 -8.28
CA TYR A 91 6.40 -7.12 -7.82
C TYR A 91 6.62 -8.55 -8.33
N LEU A 92 5.67 -9.09 -9.10
CA LEU A 92 5.78 -10.42 -9.66
C LEU A 92 6.79 -10.44 -10.81
N PRO A 93 7.71 -11.42 -10.85
CA PRO A 93 8.53 -11.70 -12.02
C PRO A 93 7.67 -12.00 -13.25
N ASP A 94 8.11 -11.56 -14.42
CA ASP A 94 7.39 -11.76 -15.69
C ASP A 94 7.26 -13.24 -16.09
N ASP A 95 8.08 -14.13 -15.53
CA ASP A 95 8.03 -15.58 -15.74
C ASP A 95 7.12 -16.33 -14.74
N THR A 96 6.31 -15.61 -13.96
CA THR A 96 5.40 -16.21 -12.98
C THR A 96 4.28 -17.01 -13.67
N THR A 97 4.19 -18.30 -13.36
CA THR A 97 3.17 -19.21 -13.90
C THR A 97 1.89 -19.20 -13.05
N LEU A 98 0.74 -19.54 -13.63
CA LEU A 98 -0.53 -19.65 -12.88
C LEU A 98 -0.42 -20.62 -11.67
N GLY A 99 0.35 -21.70 -11.80
CA GLY A 99 0.49 -22.73 -10.75
C GLY A 99 1.21 -22.26 -9.48
N ASN A 100 2.04 -21.21 -9.57
CA ASN A 100 2.76 -20.64 -8.42
C ASN A 100 2.39 -19.16 -8.16
N LEU A 101 1.45 -18.62 -8.94
CA LEU A 101 1.03 -17.22 -8.88
C LEU A 101 0.57 -16.82 -7.48
N PHE A 102 -0.30 -17.63 -6.87
CA PHE A 102 -0.85 -17.34 -5.54
C PHE A 102 0.25 -17.26 -4.47
N GLU A 103 1.12 -18.27 -4.38
CA GLU A 103 2.20 -18.29 -3.38
C GLU A 103 3.17 -17.11 -3.57
N ARG A 104 3.51 -16.79 -4.83
CA ARG A 104 4.42 -15.69 -5.17
C ARG A 104 3.84 -14.32 -4.86
N ILE A 105 2.57 -14.06 -5.19
CA ILE A 105 1.87 -12.80 -4.84
C ILE A 105 2.04 -12.53 -3.36
N VAL A 106 1.89 -13.57 -2.57
CA VAL A 106 1.83 -13.45 -1.13
C VAL A 106 3.20 -13.21 -0.54
N GLN A 107 4.15 -14.07 -0.89
CA GLN A 107 5.51 -13.94 -0.39
C GLN A 107 6.04 -12.56 -0.75
N SER A 108 5.74 -12.09 -1.95
CA SER A 108 6.05 -10.75 -2.40
C SER A 108 5.34 -9.67 -1.57
N ASN A 109 4.03 -9.78 -1.35
CA ASN A 109 3.26 -8.79 -0.56
C ASN A 109 3.75 -8.72 0.89
N MET A 110 4.13 -9.83 1.50
CA MET A 110 4.68 -9.87 2.86
C MET A 110 6.01 -9.13 2.93
N SER A 111 6.98 -9.54 2.10
CA SER A 111 8.30 -8.90 2.09
C SER A 111 8.22 -7.43 1.68
N ALA A 112 7.39 -7.08 0.69
CA ALA A 112 7.21 -5.69 0.27
C ALA A 112 6.58 -4.82 1.36
N THR A 113 5.60 -5.34 2.11
CA THR A 113 4.96 -4.63 3.23
C THR A 113 5.96 -4.36 4.35
N GLU A 114 6.71 -5.39 4.75
CA GLU A 114 7.72 -5.26 5.81
C GLU A 114 8.84 -4.30 5.40
N SER A 115 9.38 -4.45 4.19
CA SER A 115 10.43 -3.57 3.66
C SER A 115 9.96 -2.12 3.55
N ALA A 116 8.74 -1.87 3.04
CA ALA A 116 8.19 -0.52 2.93
C ALA A 116 8.03 0.13 4.30
N LEU A 117 7.46 -0.59 5.27
CA LEU A 117 7.29 -0.10 6.62
C LEU A 117 8.64 0.27 7.23
N ASN A 118 9.60 -0.65 7.23
CA ASN A 118 10.93 -0.45 7.80
C ASN A 118 11.69 0.71 7.13
N CYS A 119 11.60 0.81 5.81
CA CYS A 119 12.19 1.89 5.02
C CYS A 119 11.63 3.26 5.42
N ALA A 120 10.31 3.36 5.61
CA ALA A 120 9.65 4.63 5.87
C ALA A 120 9.81 5.14 7.31
N LEU A 121 10.18 4.29 8.28
CA LEU A 121 10.18 4.64 9.70
C LEU A 121 10.98 5.90 10.02
N SER A 122 12.12 6.10 9.36
CA SER A 122 13.00 7.26 9.57
C SER A 122 12.32 8.56 9.10
N ALA A 123 11.79 8.58 7.87
CA ALA A 123 11.03 9.71 7.35
C ALA A 123 9.70 9.96 8.10
N LEU A 124 8.97 8.91 8.48
CA LEU A 124 7.68 9.01 9.20
C LEU A 124 7.85 9.67 10.58
N ARG A 125 8.93 9.34 11.32
CA ARG A 125 9.21 9.96 12.63
C ARG A 125 9.37 11.48 12.57
N LYS A 126 9.71 12.03 11.40
CA LYS A 126 9.85 13.48 11.17
C LYS A 126 8.55 14.11 10.65
N GLY A 127 7.56 13.29 10.31
CA GLY A 127 6.27 13.70 9.76
C GLY A 127 5.38 14.44 10.76
N LYS A 128 4.40 15.14 10.21
CA LYS A 128 3.32 15.78 10.96
C LYS A 128 2.16 14.81 11.07
N GLN A 129 1.92 14.38 12.31
CA GLN A 129 0.90 13.39 12.65
C GLN A 129 0.99 12.14 11.73
N PRO A 130 2.15 11.47 11.71
CA PRO A 130 2.45 10.43 10.74
C PRO A 130 1.51 9.23 10.89
N GLN A 131 1.20 8.57 9.77
CA GLN A 131 0.34 7.39 9.77
C GLN A 131 0.72 6.39 8.68
N VAL A 132 0.34 5.14 8.90
CA VAL A 132 0.49 4.04 7.95
C VAL A 132 -0.90 3.47 7.67
N MET A 133 -1.23 3.30 6.40
CA MET A 133 -2.41 2.56 5.94
C MET A 133 -1.94 1.35 5.16
N VAL A 134 -2.34 0.15 5.56
CA VAL A 134 -2.04 -1.08 4.82
C VAL A 134 -3.32 -1.66 4.27
N ILE A 135 -3.39 -1.82 2.94
CA ILE A 135 -4.58 -2.26 2.23
C ILE A 135 -4.38 -3.66 1.71
N PHE A 136 -5.22 -4.59 2.18
CA PHE A 136 -5.24 -5.97 1.77
C PHE A 136 -6.42 -6.25 0.83
N ASN A 137 -6.16 -7.01 -0.23
CA ASN A 137 -7.23 -7.68 -0.96
C ASN A 137 -7.65 -8.99 -0.24
N ARG A 138 -8.69 -9.65 -0.72
CA ARG A 138 -9.21 -10.89 -0.12
C ARG A 138 -8.20 -12.04 -0.06
N TYR A 139 -7.30 -12.14 -1.02
CA TYR A 139 -6.28 -13.18 -1.02
C TYR A 139 -5.23 -12.95 0.06
N SER A 140 -4.65 -11.76 0.12
CA SER A 140 -3.65 -11.41 1.13
C SER A 140 -4.24 -11.32 2.53
N ALA A 141 -5.54 -11.03 2.65
CA ALA A 141 -6.22 -10.92 3.94
C ALA A 141 -6.52 -12.28 4.60
N LEU A 142 -6.92 -13.28 3.81
CA LEU A 142 -7.38 -14.58 4.34
C LEU A 142 -6.28 -15.62 4.45
N GLN A 143 -5.07 -15.29 4.03
CA GLN A 143 -4.05 -16.30 3.90
C GLN A 143 -3.36 -16.66 5.20
N LEU A 144 -3.01 -17.96 5.24
CA LEU A 144 -2.12 -18.54 6.22
C LEU A 144 -0.91 -19.18 5.52
N TYR A 145 0.30 -18.94 6.05
CA TYR A 145 1.52 -19.64 5.59
C TYR A 145 1.43 -21.14 5.88
N ASN A 146 0.92 -21.49 7.06
CA ASN A 146 0.54 -22.83 7.47
C ASN A 146 -0.97 -22.85 7.82
N PRO A 147 -1.83 -23.41 6.96
CA PRO A 147 -3.29 -23.37 7.12
C PRO A 147 -3.79 -24.22 8.30
N THR A 148 -2.95 -25.09 8.86
CA THR A 148 -3.30 -25.89 10.04
C THR A 148 -3.07 -25.15 11.36
N GLN A 149 -2.42 -23.98 11.30
CA GLN A 149 -2.11 -23.15 12.46
C GLN A 149 -3.02 -21.91 12.48
N PRO A 150 -3.33 -21.36 13.67
CA PRO A 150 -4.11 -20.12 13.77
C PRO A 150 -3.35 -18.93 13.16
N PRO A 151 -4.05 -17.84 12.78
CA PRO A 151 -3.41 -16.59 12.39
C PRO A 151 -2.49 -16.06 13.50
N SER A 152 -1.28 -15.65 13.12
CA SER A 152 -0.27 -15.01 13.99
C SER A 152 0.62 -14.12 13.13
N GLY A 153 1.46 -13.27 13.73
CA GLY A 153 2.34 -12.40 12.95
C GLY A 153 3.31 -13.10 11.99
N VAL A 154 3.63 -14.38 12.25
CA VAL A 154 4.46 -15.21 11.37
C VAL A 154 3.65 -16.08 10.42
N ASN A 155 2.34 -16.22 10.66
CA ASN A 155 1.46 -17.10 9.90
C ASN A 155 0.44 -16.34 9.05
N SER A 156 0.21 -15.06 9.28
CA SER A 156 -0.77 -14.23 8.58
C SER A 156 -0.26 -12.79 8.47
N LEU A 157 -0.14 -12.29 7.23
CA LEU A 157 0.37 -10.95 6.97
C LEU A 157 -0.48 -9.84 7.62
N PRO A 158 -1.82 -9.82 7.51
CA PRO A 158 -2.64 -8.83 8.22
C PRO A 158 -2.45 -8.88 9.73
N GLN A 159 -2.32 -10.09 10.30
CA GLN A 159 -2.07 -10.22 11.73
C GLN A 159 -0.68 -9.68 12.11
N GLY A 160 0.35 -9.94 11.30
CA GLY A 160 1.70 -9.39 11.51
C GLY A 160 1.71 -7.87 11.44
N VAL A 161 0.97 -7.27 10.51
CA VAL A 161 0.79 -5.82 10.45
C VAL A 161 0.05 -5.29 11.68
N ARG A 162 -1.03 -5.94 12.13
CA ARG A 162 -1.74 -5.55 13.35
C ARG A 162 -0.85 -5.59 14.60
N GLU A 163 0.08 -6.55 14.68
CA GLU A 163 1.06 -6.64 15.76
C GLU A 163 2.08 -5.48 15.74
N GLN A 164 2.28 -4.80 14.60
CA GLN A 164 3.09 -3.57 14.52
C GLN A 164 2.40 -2.34 15.10
N ARG A 165 1.12 -2.41 15.45
CA ARG A 165 0.36 -1.25 15.94
C ARG A 165 1.00 -0.62 17.18
N GLN A 166 1.28 -1.41 18.22
CA GLN A 166 1.87 -0.85 19.44
C GLN A 166 3.28 -0.30 19.21
N PRO A 167 4.21 -1.01 18.52
CA PRO A 167 5.51 -0.46 18.15
C PRO A 167 5.47 0.83 17.31
N LEU A 168 4.44 1.04 16.49
CA LEU A 168 4.25 2.28 15.73
C LEU A 168 3.68 3.40 16.59
N LEU A 169 2.70 3.10 17.44
CA LEU A 169 2.12 4.04 18.40
C LEU A 169 3.16 4.56 19.41
N ASP A 170 4.06 3.70 19.88
CA ASP A 170 5.18 4.10 20.76
C ASP A 170 6.11 5.13 20.09
N ARG A 171 6.05 5.25 18.76
CA ARG A 171 6.79 6.22 17.94
C ARG A 171 5.91 7.38 17.45
N GLY A 172 4.66 7.45 17.89
CA GLY A 172 3.69 8.47 17.49
C GLY A 172 3.15 8.30 16.06
N ILE A 173 3.17 7.07 15.52
CA ILE A 173 2.69 6.74 14.18
C ILE A 173 1.41 5.91 14.28
N ASP A 174 0.32 6.39 13.69
CA ASP A 174 -0.94 5.65 13.65
C ASP A 174 -0.92 4.54 12.59
N LEU A 175 -1.68 3.47 12.83
CA LEU A 175 -1.80 2.35 11.89
C LEU A 175 -3.27 2.02 11.61
N THR A 176 -3.66 2.17 10.35
CA THR A 176 -4.93 1.71 9.79
C THR A 176 -4.70 0.45 8.97
N VAL A 177 -5.41 -0.62 9.33
CA VAL A 177 -5.46 -1.85 8.53
C VAL A 177 -6.76 -1.89 7.75
N VAL A 178 -6.67 -1.86 6.43
CA VAL A 178 -7.81 -2.04 5.52
C VAL A 178 -7.82 -3.48 5.07
N ALA A 179 -8.80 -4.25 5.51
CA ALA A 179 -8.94 -5.65 5.15
C ALA A 179 -10.42 -5.98 4.92
N PRO A 180 -10.73 -6.99 4.10
CA PRO A 180 -12.08 -7.52 4.04
C PRO A 180 -12.53 -8.00 5.42
N PRO A 181 -13.85 -8.04 5.66
CA PRO A 181 -14.41 -8.50 6.92
C PRO A 181 -13.92 -9.90 7.27
N ALA A 182 -13.83 -10.18 8.58
CA ALA A 182 -13.62 -11.54 9.06
C ALA A 182 -14.67 -12.48 8.44
N LEU A 183 -14.30 -13.75 8.23
CA LEU A 183 -15.15 -14.76 7.58
C LEU A 183 -16.56 -14.91 8.20
N SER A 184 -16.77 -14.46 9.44
CA SER A 184 -18.06 -14.48 10.14
C SER A 184 -18.98 -13.30 9.81
N VAL A 185 -18.48 -12.23 9.17
CA VAL A 185 -19.26 -11.03 8.86
C VAL A 185 -19.58 -11.02 7.36
N SER A 186 -20.84 -11.32 7.04
CA SER A 186 -21.36 -11.29 5.67
C SER A 186 -21.82 -9.87 5.33
N LEU A 187 -20.95 -9.07 4.72
CA LEU A 187 -21.31 -7.81 4.08
C LEU A 187 -21.44 -8.03 2.57
N PRO A 188 -22.46 -7.44 1.90
CA PRO A 188 -22.54 -7.52 0.46
C PRO A 188 -21.31 -6.81 -0.14
N PRO A 189 -20.54 -7.48 -1.00
CA PRO A 189 -19.44 -6.83 -1.70
C PRO A 189 -19.99 -5.65 -2.53
N GLU A 190 -19.23 -4.56 -2.61
CA GLU A 190 -19.63 -3.37 -3.36
C GLU A 190 -18.96 -3.30 -4.74
N ALA A 191 -19.60 -2.60 -5.67
CA ALA A 191 -19.14 -2.42 -7.04
C ALA A 191 -18.10 -1.29 -7.12
N TRP A 192 -16.98 -1.46 -6.41
CA TRP A 192 -15.92 -0.47 -6.38
C TRP A 192 -15.22 -0.34 -7.73
N THR A 193 -15.01 0.92 -8.13
CA THR A 193 -13.92 1.31 -9.04
C THR A 193 -12.69 1.70 -8.22
N ALA A 194 -11.51 1.67 -8.83
CA ALA A 194 -10.27 2.14 -8.20
C ALA A 194 -10.41 3.58 -7.66
N GLN A 195 -11.06 4.45 -8.43
CA GLN A 195 -11.28 5.85 -8.10
C GLN A 195 -12.24 6.03 -6.92
N SER A 196 -13.36 5.31 -6.91
CA SER A 196 -14.32 5.38 -5.80
C SER A 196 -13.74 4.83 -4.50
N ALA A 197 -12.96 3.74 -4.56
CA ALA A 197 -12.33 3.16 -3.39
C ALA A 197 -11.20 4.08 -2.87
N ALA A 198 -10.37 4.65 -3.74
CA ALA A 198 -9.36 5.62 -3.36
C ALA A 198 -9.96 6.84 -2.64
N ALA A 199 -11.09 7.36 -3.16
CA ALA A 199 -11.73 8.54 -2.58
C ALA A 199 -12.21 8.30 -1.15
N VAL A 200 -12.81 7.14 -0.89
CA VAL A 200 -13.24 6.74 0.46
C VAL A 200 -12.03 6.57 1.36
N LEU A 201 -11.04 5.78 0.96
CA LEU A 201 -9.85 5.52 1.79
C LEU A 201 -9.07 6.80 2.12
N ILE A 202 -8.95 7.73 1.17
CA ILE A 202 -8.29 9.02 1.42
C ILE A 202 -9.10 9.88 2.40
N ALA A 203 -10.43 9.86 2.32
CA ALA A 203 -11.26 10.58 3.30
C ALA A 203 -11.11 9.99 4.73
N GLU A 204 -10.98 8.67 4.83
CA GLU A 204 -10.78 7.98 6.11
C GLU A 204 -9.39 8.20 6.73
N LEU A 205 -8.40 8.67 5.95
CA LEU A 205 -7.07 9.04 6.47
C LEU A 205 -7.13 10.14 7.54
N GLU A 206 -8.20 10.94 7.59
CA GLU A 206 -8.39 11.96 8.63
C GLU A 206 -8.95 11.37 9.92
N GLN A 207 -9.75 10.31 9.84
CA GLN A 207 -10.39 9.68 10.99
C GLN A 207 -9.40 8.84 11.81
N ARG A 208 -8.38 8.27 11.15
CA ARG A 208 -7.34 7.43 11.78
C ARG A 208 -7.91 6.18 12.44
N ASP A 209 -8.99 5.64 11.88
CA ASP A 209 -9.56 4.40 12.38
C ASP A 209 -8.54 3.27 12.28
N PRO A 210 -8.37 2.46 13.34
CA PRO A 210 -7.33 1.44 13.36
C PRO A 210 -7.63 0.26 12.42
N GLU A 211 -8.90 0.07 12.05
CA GLU A 211 -9.39 -0.96 11.15
C GLU A 211 -10.45 -0.36 10.22
N LEU A 212 -10.32 -0.62 8.92
CA LEU A 212 -11.32 -0.28 7.91
C LEU A 212 -11.66 -1.53 7.11
N MET A 213 -12.87 -1.56 6.57
CA MET A 213 -13.34 -2.68 5.75
C MET A 213 -13.44 -2.26 4.29
N LEU A 214 -12.89 -3.10 3.40
CA LEU A 214 -13.02 -2.94 1.95
C LEU A 214 -13.26 -4.31 1.31
N GLU A 215 -14.51 -4.62 0.97
CA GLU A 215 -14.90 -5.82 0.22
C GLU A 215 -15.34 -5.42 -1.20
N ALA A 216 -14.69 -5.97 -2.22
CA ALA A 216 -14.95 -5.64 -3.63
C ALA A 216 -15.59 -6.80 -4.39
N LEU A 217 -16.64 -6.51 -5.17
CA LEU A 217 -17.33 -7.48 -6.05
C LEU A 217 -16.40 -8.08 -7.11
N GLY A 218 -15.44 -7.30 -7.60
CA GLY A 218 -14.47 -7.72 -8.61
C GLY A 218 -13.07 -7.24 -8.26
N MET A 219 -12.21 -8.12 -7.77
CA MET A 219 -10.84 -7.72 -7.35
C MET A 219 -10.01 -7.14 -8.49
N ASN A 220 -10.19 -7.61 -9.74
CA ASN A 220 -9.48 -7.06 -10.90
C ASN A 220 -9.79 -5.58 -11.16
N ASN A 221 -10.88 -5.03 -10.60
CA ASN A 221 -11.20 -3.61 -10.72
C ASN A 221 -10.28 -2.74 -9.85
N LEU A 222 -9.78 -3.29 -8.74
CA LEU A 222 -8.90 -2.58 -7.78
C LEU A 222 -7.44 -3.03 -7.93
N TRP A 223 -7.21 -4.31 -8.22
CA TRP A 223 -5.91 -4.96 -8.39
C TRP A 223 -5.85 -5.76 -9.69
N PRO A 224 -5.74 -5.09 -10.84
CA PRO A 224 -5.63 -5.78 -12.12
C PRO A 224 -4.37 -6.66 -12.19
N LEU A 225 -4.53 -7.91 -12.62
CA LEU A 225 -3.40 -8.79 -12.91
C LEU A 225 -2.60 -8.27 -14.13
N PRO A 226 -1.26 -8.51 -14.15
CA PRO A 226 -0.43 -8.20 -15.32
C PRO A 226 -0.94 -8.88 -16.59
N GLU A 227 -0.75 -8.23 -17.74
CA GLU A 227 -1.25 -8.75 -19.04
C GLU A 227 -0.69 -10.14 -19.39
N HIS A 228 0.55 -10.45 -19.00
CA HIS A 228 1.18 -11.75 -19.27
C HIS A 228 0.58 -12.92 -18.46
N VAL A 229 -0.28 -12.62 -17.47
CA VAL A 229 -0.96 -13.61 -16.61
C VAL A 229 -2.44 -13.79 -17.01
N ARG A 230 -2.97 -12.92 -17.87
CA ARG A 230 -4.37 -12.98 -18.34
C ARG A 230 -4.53 -13.96 -19.50
#